data_AF-A0A971BJ80-F1
#
_entry.id   AF-A0A971BJ80-F1
#
_cell.length_a   1.000
_cell.length_b   1.000
_cell.length_c   1.000
_cell.angle_alpha   90.00
_cell.angle_beta   90.00
_cell.angle_gamma   90.00
#
_symmetry.space_group_name_H-M   'P 1'
#
loop_
_entity.id
_entity.type
_entity.pdbx_description
1 polymer ?
#
loop_
_entity_poly.entity_id
_entity_poly.type
_entity_poly.pdbx_seq_one_letter_code
_entity_poly.pdbx_strand_id
1 'polypeptide(L)' 'MPRDKKKEIAEYIQIEGVDFEQIYSSIERPQDLSKGDYALPCFKFSKILRKSPVAIAEMLRDQILKKT' A
#
# COMPACT_ATOMS: atom_id res chain seq x y z
N MET A 1 13.68 -4.17 19.24
CA MET A 1 13.36 -3.52 17.95
C MET A 1 12.00 -2.84 18.05
N PRO A 2 11.85 -1.58 17.62
CA PRO A 2 10.55 -0.93 17.54
C PRO A 2 9.69 -1.66 16.50
N ARG A 3 8.41 -1.86 16.80
CA ARG A 3 7.46 -2.55 15.91
C ARG A 3 7.07 -1.60 14.78
N ASP A 4 7.79 -1.64 13.67
CA ASP A 4 7.48 -0.86 12.47
C ASP A 4 6.25 -1.45 11.77
N LYS A 5 5.05 -1.11 12.24
CA LYS A 5 3.78 -1.53 11.61
C LYS A 5 3.71 -1.17 10.12
N LYS A 6 4.38 -0.09 9.69
CA LYS A 6 4.54 0.27 8.28
C LYS A 6 5.21 -0.84 7.48
N LYS A 7 6.20 -1.51 8.06
CA LYS A 7 6.97 -2.57 7.43
C LYS A 7 6.09 -3.80 7.21
N GLU A 8 5.36 -4.23 8.23
CA GLU A 8 4.36 -5.30 8.10
C GLU A 8 3.35 -4.98 6.99
N ILE A 9 2.74 -3.78 7.02
CA ILE A 9 1.78 -3.37 5.99
C ILE A 9 2.43 -3.41 4.59
N ALA A 10 3.65 -2.92 4.44
CA ALA A 10 4.37 -2.97 3.17
C ALA A 10 4.69 -4.41 2.72
N GLU A 11 4.91 -5.37 3.64
CA GLU A 11 5.13 -6.78 3.30
C GLU A 11 3.84 -7.48 2.85
N TYR A 12 2.68 -7.07 3.38
CA TYR A 12 1.38 -7.56 2.91
C TYR A 12 0.98 -6.99 1.55
N ILE A 13 1.51 -5.82 1.19
CA ILE A 13 1.20 -5.12 -0.06
C ILE A 13 2.27 -5.49 -1.09
N GLN A 14 1.93 -6.38 -2.02
CA GLN A 14 2.76 -6.66 -3.18
C GLN A 14 2.16 -6.00 -4.42
N ILE A 15 2.97 -5.15 -5.06
CA ILE A 15 2.63 -4.46 -6.29
C ILE A 15 3.64 -4.91 -7.36
N GLU A 16 3.15 -5.47 -8.46
CA GLU A 16 4.02 -5.90 -9.55
C GLU A 16 4.80 -4.71 -10.14
N GLY A 17 6.13 -4.79 -10.20
CA GLY A 17 6.97 -3.72 -10.76
C GLY A 17 7.16 -2.51 -9.84
N VAL A 18 6.83 -2.63 -8.56
CA VAL A 18 7.15 -1.63 -7.53
C VAL A 18 7.88 -2.33 -6.39
N ASP A 19 9.03 -1.77 -6.01
CA ASP A 19 9.84 -2.32 -4.92
C ASP A 19 9.25 -2.05 -3.54
N PHE A 20 9.58 -2.95 -2.60
CA PHE A 20 9.16 -2.83 -1.20
C PHE A 20 9.51 -1.46 -0.60
N GLU A 21 10.70 -0.92 -0.90
CA GLU A 21 11.11 0.40 -0.41
C GLU A 21 10.21 1.53 -0.90
N GLN A 22 9.71 1.45 -2.15
CA GLN A 22 8.76 2.43 -2.66
C GLN A 22 7.40 2.34 -1.96
N ILE A 23 6.94 1.13 -1.65
CA ILE A 23 5.70 0.91 -0.90
C ILE A 23 5.87 1.45 0.52
N TYR A 24 6.94 1.04 1.21
CA TYR A 24 7.25 1.47 2.56
C TYR A 24 7.39 3.00 2.69
N SER A 25 8.10 3.63 1.75
CA SER A 25 8.27 5.09 1.69
C SER A 25 6.96 5.81 1.34
N SER A 26 6.06 5.15 0.62
CA SER A 26 4.75 5.71 0.29
C SER A 26 3.76 5.63 1.45
N ILE A 27 3.92 4.69 2.40
CA ILE A 27 3.02 4.58 3.54
C ILE A 27 3.16 5.81 4.44
N GLU A 28 2.09 6.60 4.47
CA GLU A 28 1.95 7.80 5.26
C GLU A 28 0.80 7.66 6.28
N ARG A 29 0.79 8.51 7.31
CA ARG A 29 -0.34 8.54 8.24
C ARG A 29 -1.33 9.58 7.74
N PRO A 30 -2.59 9.23 7.47
CA PRO A 30 -3.59 10.20 7.05
C PRO A 30 -3.84 11.20 8.18
N GLN A 31 -4.12 12.46 7.84
CA GLN A 31 -4.56 13.48 8.82
C GLN A 31 -5.91 13.13 9.44
N ASP A 32 -6.74 12.41 8.70
CA ASP A 32 -8.07 11.99 9.12
C ASP A 32 -7.99 10.58 9.70
N LEU A 33 -8.06 10.49 11.03
CA LEU A 33 -8.03 9.23 11.78
C LEU A 33 -9.18 8.27 11.39
N SER A 34 -10.26 8.80 10.81
CA SER A 34 -11.40 8.01 10.32
C SER A 34 -11.02 7.11 9.13
N LYS A 35 -9.93 7.43 8.42
CA LYS A 35 -9.43 6.69 7.25
C LYS A 35 -8.42 5.60 7.62
N GLY A 36 -8.19 5.38 8.91
CA GLY A 36 -7.27 4.39 9.46
C GLY A 36 -5.93 4.97 9.93
N ASP A 37 -5.10 4.14 10.57
CA ASP A 37 -3.81 4.56 11.12
C ASP A 37 -2.74 4.83 10.03
N TYR A 38 -2.84 4.14 8.90
CA TYR A 38 -1.88 4.18 7.81
C TYR A 38 -2.61 4.19 6.46
N ALA A 39 -2.15 5.04 5.55
CA ALA A 39 -2.69 5.18 4.21
C ALA A 39 -1.59 4.94 3.18
N LEU A 40 -1.92 4.17 2.15
CA LEU A 40 -1.06 3.98 0.99
C LEU A 40 -1.60 4.79 -0.20
N PRO A 41 -0.93 5.86 -0.62
CA PRO A 41 -1.31 6.64 -1.79
C PRO A 41 -1.07 5.85 -3.08
N CYS A 42 -2.10 5.16 -3.57
CA CYS A 42 -2.03 4.36 -4.80
C CYS A 42 -1.77 5.19 -6.08
N PHE A 43 -1.95 6.53 -6.00
CA PHE A 43 -1.70 7.43 -7.13
C PHE A 43 -0.23 7.43 -7.57
N LYS A 44 0.73 7.23 -6.65
CA LYS A 44 2.16 7.19 -6.97
C LYS A 44 2.49 6.00 -7.88
N PHE A 45 1.82 4.88 -7.68
CA PHE A 45 2.03 3.66 -8.46
C PHE A 45 1.25 3.65 -9.78
N SER A 46 0.18 4.44 -9.89
CA SER A 46 -0.63 4.54 -11.11
C SER A 46 0.19 4.91 -12.35
N LYS A 47 1.17 5.81 -12.22
CA LYS A 47 2.07 6.20 -13.31
C LYS A 47 3.05 5.08 -13.70
N ILE A 48 3.52 4.29 -12.72
CA ILE A 48 4.49 3.22 -12.93
C ILE A 48 3.81 2.03 -13.62
N LEU A 49 2.66 1.61 -13.09
CA LEU A 49 1.88 0.48 -13.58
C LEU A 49 1.04 0.79 -14.81
N ARG A 50 0.86 2.06 -15.15
CA ARG A 50 -0.14 2.54 -16.12
C ARG A 50 -1.55 1.99 -15.83
N LYS A 51 -1.88 1.80 -14.55
CA LYS A 51 -3.19 1.36 -14.07
C LYS A 51 -3.84 2.46 -13.25
N SER A 52 -5.17 2.53 -13.25
CA SER A 52 -5.89 3.46 -12.38
C SER A 52 -5.63 3.14 -10.90
N PRO A 53 -5.54 4.16 -10.02
CA PRO A 53 -5.32 3.95 -8.59
C PRO A 53 -6.40 3.07 -7.94
N VAL A 54 -7.63 3.13 -8.46
CA VAL A 54 -8.75 2.27 -8.05
C VAL A 54 -8.45 0.80 -8.35
N ALA A 55 -8.00 0.49 -9.57
CA ALA A 55 -7.65 -0.88 -9.97
C ALA A 55 -6.50 -1.46 -9.13
N ILE A 56 -5.51 -0.62 -8.78
CA ILE A 56 -4.42 -1.02 -7.89
C ILE A 56 -4.94 -1.31 -6.48
N ALA A 57 -5.82 -0.45 -5.94
CA ALA A 57 -6.43 -0.67 -4.65
C ALA A 57 -7.27 -1.96 -4.61
N GLU A 58 -8.05 -2.24 -5.66
CA GLU A 58 -8.80 -3.50 -5.78
C GLU A 58 -7.88 -4.71 -5.84
N MET A 59 -6.84 -4.68 -6.69
CA MET A 59 -5.84 -5.77 -6.76
C MET A 59 -5.19 -6.04 -5.39
N LEU A 60 -4.81 -4.98 -4.68
CA LEU A 60 -4.23 -5.08 -3.34
C LEU A 60 -5.23 -5.65 -2.33
N ARG A 61 -6.49 -5.20 -2.40
CA ARG A 61 -7.56 -5.73 -1.55
C ARG A 61 -7.73 -7.23 -1.77
N ASP A 62 -7.78 -7.68 -3.03
CA ASP A 62 -7.94 -9.09 -3.38
C ASP A 62 -6.71 -9.93 -2.98
N GLN A 63 -5.49 -9.39 -3.09
CA GLN A 63 -4.27 -10.03 -2.60
C GLN A 63 -4.31 -10.25 -1.09
N ILE A 64 -4.74 -9.24 -0.33
CA ILE A 64 -4.86 -9.31 1.13
C ILE A 64 -5.97 -10.30 1.53
N LEU A 65 -7.12 -10.25 0.85
CA LEU A 65 -8.24 -11.17 1.07
C LEU A 65 -7.86 -12.63 0.76
N LYS A 66 -7.08 -12.90 -0.29
CA LYS A 66 -6.62 -14.25 -0.63
C LYS A 66 -5.60 -14.83 0.34
N LYS A 67 -4.91 -13.99 1.11
CA LYS A 67 -3.89 -14.41 2.07
C LYS A 67 -4.46 -14.76 3.45
N THR A 68 -5.76 -14.52 3.67
CA THR A 68 -6.53 -14.86 4.87
C THR A 68 -7.39 -16.09 4.60
#